data_AF-A0A7L5YKS0-F1
#
_entry.id   AF-A0A7L5YKS0-F1
#
_cell.length_a   1.000
_cell.length_b   1.000
_cell.length_c   1.000
_cell.angle_alpha   90.00
_cell.angle_beta   90.00
_cell.angle_gamma   90.00
#
_symmetry.space_group_name_H-M   'P 1'
#
loop_
_entity.id
_entity.type
_entity.pdbx_description
1 polymer ?
#
loop_
_entity_poly.entity_id
_entity_poly.type
_entity_poly.pdbx_seq_one_letter_code
_entity_poly.pdbx_strand_id
1 'polypeptide(L)' 'MAFSPDGRSLAATSGSGNIYLYAATLDELLALARTRVTRTLTQTECQRFLHVDTCPE' A
#
# COMPACT_ATOMS: atom_id res chain seq x y z
N MET A 1 -9.29 -2.00 16.87
CA MET A 1 -8.98 -1.38 15.56
C MET A 1 -10.16 -0.54 15.13
N ALA A 2 -9.94 0.55 14.41
CA ALA A 2 -11.01 1.44 13.95
C ALA A 2 -10.58 2.21 12.69
N PHE A 3 -11.54 2.46 11.79
CA PHE A 3 -11.35 3.38 10.67
C PHE A 3 -11.65 4.81 11.11
N SER A 4 -10.99 5.80 10.49
CA SER A 4 -11.36 7.21 10.61
C SER A 4 -12.77 7.44 10.02
N PRO A 5 -13.50 8.48 10.46
CA PRO A 5 -14.86 8.75 9.95
C PRO A 5 -14.92 8.99 8.43
N ASP A 6 -13.83 9.52 7.85
CA ASP A 6 -13.67 9.70 6.40
C ASP A 6 -13.15 8.45 5.67
N GLY A 7 -12.88 7.37 6.40
CA GLY A 7 -12.37 6.10 5.87
C GLY A 7 -10.92 6.13 5.37
N ARG A 8 -10.20 7.25 5.52
CA ARG A 8 -8.85 7.41 4.97
C ARG A 8 -7.77 6.67 5.74
N SER A 9 -7.98 6.43 7.03
CA SER A 9 -6.98 5.77 7.87
C SER A 9 -7.55 4.65 8.71
N LEU A 10 -6.74 3.63 8.96
CA LEU A 10 -7.00 2.54 9.89
C LEU A 10 -6.07 2.67 11.10
N ALA A 11 -6.63 2.83 12.29
CA ALA A 11 -5.92 2.76 13.54
C ALA A 11 -5.97 1.32 14.10
N ALA A 12 -4.80 0.75 14.38
CA ALA A 12 -4.65 -0.55 15.02
C ALA A 12 -3.73 -0.47 16.23
N THR A 13 -3.89 -1.39 17.17
CA THR A 13 -3.07 -1.46 18.40
C THR A 13 -2.42 -2.82 18.51
N SER A 14 -1.18 -2.89 18.98
CA SER A 14 -0.57 -4.16 19.40
C SER A 14 -0.92 -4.51 20.84
N GLY A 15 -0.75 -5.78 21.21
CA GLY A 15 -0.84 -6.20 22.62
C GLY A 15 0.22 -5.57 23.53
N SER A 16 1.27 -4.96 22.96
CA SER A 16 2.31 -4.22 23.67
C SER A 16 1.99 -2.73 23.86
N GLY A 17 0.82 -2.25 23.44
CA GLY A 17 0.39 -0.86 23.63
C GLY A 17 0.83 0.12 22.54
N ASN A 18 1.47 -0.34 21.46
CA ASN A 18 1.80 0.52 20.32
C ASN A 18 0.55 0.79 19.48
N ILE A 19 0.43 2.01 18.97
CA ILE A 19 -0.61 2.42 18.03
C ILE A 19 0.02 2.56 16.64
N TYR A 20 -0.61 1.92 15.65
CA TYR A 20 -0.23 1.98 14.25
C TYR A 20 -1.33 2.68 13.46
N LEU A 21 -0.92 3.59 12.58
CA LEU A 21 -1.82 4.26 11.64
C LEU A 21 -1.46 3.80 10.23
N TYR A 22 -2.44 3.25 9.52
CA TYR A 22 -2.30 2.78 8.15
C TYR A 22 -3.17 3.59 7.19
N ALA A 23 -2.71 3.77 5.96
CA ALA A 23 -3.56 4.22 4.87
C ALA A 23 -4.64 3.16 4.59
N ALA A 24 -5.88 3.60 4.38
CA ALA A 24 -7.04 2.72 4.18
C ALA A 24 -7.71 2.89 2.81
N THR A 25 -7.24 3.82 1.98
CA THR A 25 -7.75 4.05 0.63
C THR A 25 -6.80 3.50 -0.44
N LEU A 26 -7.36 3.08 -1.57
CA LEU A 26 -6.55 2.57 -2.69
C LEU A 26 -5.54 3.61 -3.19
N ASP A 27 -5.95 4.87 -3.33
CA ASP A 27 -5.10 5.94 -3.85
C ASP A 27 -3.89 6.21 -2.95
N GLU A 28 -4.10 6.26 -1.63
CA GLU A 28 -3.01 6.45 -0.66
C GLU A 28 -2.10 5.22 -0.59
N LEU A 29 -2.66 4.01 -0.68
CA LEU A 29 -1.88 2.78 -0.73
C LEU A 29 -1.02 2.72 -2.00
N LEU A 30 -1.54 3.14 -3.15
CA LEU A 30 -0.78 3.25 -4.41
C LEU A 30 0.31 4.32 -4.33
N ALA A 31 0.04 5.47 -3.72
CA ALA A 31 1.04 6.50 -3.48
C ALA A 31 2.18 5.99 -2.59
N LEU A 32 1.85 5.28 -1.51
CA LEU A 32 2.84 4.64 -0.65
C LEU A 32 3.63 3.56 -1.39
N ALA A 33 2.98 2.73 -2.22
CA ALA A 33 3.66 1.71 -3.00
C ALA A 33 4.72 2.33 -3.93
N ARG A 34 4.40 3.42 -4.63
CA ARG A 34 5.33 4.13 -5.51
C ARG A 34 6.57 4.68 -4.78
N THR A 35 6.44 5.06 -3.51
CA THR A 35 7.57 5.59 -2.71
C THR A 35 8.40 4.50 -2.05
N ARG A 36 7.85 3.30 -1.86
CA ARG A 36 8.51 2.20 -1.11
C ARG A 36 9.05 1.09 -2.00
N VAL A 37 8.54 0.94 -3.22
CA VAL A 37 9.10 0.01 -4.21
C VAL A 37 10.32 0.67 -4.85
N THR A 38 11.48 0.49 -4.23
CA THR A 38 12.75 1.12 -4.64
C THR A 38 13.58 0.29 -5.62
N ARG A 39 13.11 -0.93 -5.95
CA ARG A 39 13.72 -1.78 -6.97
C ARG A 39 12.87 -1.79 -8.23
N THR A 40 13.50 -2.07 -9.36
CA THR A 40 12.78 -2.36 -10.61
C THR A 40 11.98 -3.65 -10.47
N LEU A 41 10.74 -3.63 -10.97
CA LEU A 41 9.90 -4.83 -11.02
C LEU A 41 10.38 -5.76 -12.14
N THR A 42 10.30 -7.06 -11.91
CA THR A 42 10.49 -8.05 -12.96
C THR A 42 9.28 -8.10 -13.90
N GLN A 43 9.44 -8.64 -15.10
CA GLN A 43 8.35 -8.80 -16.07
C GLN A 43 7.13 -9.53 -15.48
N THR A 44 7.37 -10.61 -14.73
CA THR A 44 6.32 -11.36 -14.04
C THR A 44 5.60 -10.52 -12.98
N GLU A 45 6.31 -9.64 -12.28
CA GLU A 45 5.73 -8.76 -11.27
C GLU A 45 4.92 -7.61 -11.89
N CYS A 46 5.35 -7.06 -13.03
CA CYS A 46 4.54 -6.09 -13.77
C CYS A 46 3.23 -6.72 -14.25
N GLN A 47 3.28 -7.93 -14.82
CA GLN A 47 2.08 -8.64 -15.24
C GLN A 47 1.13 -8.93 -14.06
N ARG A 48 1.69 -9.33 -12.91
CA ARG A 48 0.89 -9.67 -11.73
C ARG A 48 0.31 -8.46 -11.00
N PHE A 49 1.10 -7.39 -10.82
CA PHE A 49 0.71 -6.27 -9.95
C PHE A 49 0.18 -5.07 -10.74
N LEU A 50 0.74 -4.81 -11.91
CA LEU A 50 0.34 -3.68 -12.77
C LEU A 50 -0.64 -4.11 -13.87
N HIS A 51 -0.81 -5.42 -14.09
CA HIS A 51 -1.71 -5.98 -15.11
C HIS A 51 -1.39 -5.49 -16.52
N VAL A 52 -0.09 -5.37 -16.84
CA VAL A 52 0.44 -4.99 -18.15
C VAL A 52 1.24 -6.13 -18.78
N ASP A 53 1.19 -6.25 -20.11
CA ASP A 53 1.89 -7.32 -20.83
C ASP A 53 3.42 -7.16 -20.77
N THR A 54 3.91 -5.92 -20.84
CA THR A 54 5.34 -5.53 -20.81
C THR A 54 5.58 -4.50 -19.71
N CYS A 55 6.66 -4.63 -18.93
CA CYS A 55 7.00 -3.62 -17.94
C CYS A 55 7.27 -2.26 -18.62
N PRO A 56 6.76 -1.15 -18.07
CA PRO A 56 7.20 0.19 -18.48
C PRO A 56 8.68 0.37 -18.12
N GLU A 57 9.42 1.09 -18.98
CA GLU A 57 10.81 1.49 -18.71
C GLU A 57 10.92 2.51 -17.58
#